data_AF-A0A423X791-F1
#
_entry.id   AF-A0A423X791-F1
#
_cell.length_a   1.000
_cell.length_b   1.000
_cell.length_c   1.000
_cell.angle_alpha   90.00
_cell.angle_beta   90.00
_cell.angle_gamma   90.00
#
_symmetry.space_group_name_H-M   'P 1'
#
loop_
_entity.id
_entity.type
_entity.pdbx_description
1 polymer ?
#
loop_
_entity_poly.entity_id
_entity_poly.type
_entity_poly.pdbx_seq_one_letter_code
_entity_poly.pdbx_strand_id
1 'polypeptide(L)'
;MQPGQYAFDQPHLRHRLVPQVESGTLMERDRRMQLSSSLEMLGIVLLELCFGELLEEQPYRTKHPSFGYGPIERIFYVAAAKEWHREVEEEAGYEYAVAVGWCLGGMLSTPSNEWRTEMFQKVVHPLESCYGHLPQHIQL
;
A
#
# COMPACT_ATOMS: atom_id res chain seq x y z
N MET A 1 -13.60 20.55 -3.29
CA MET A 1 -12.15 20.29 -3.38
C MET A 1 -11.82 20.09 -4.85
N GLN A 2 -10.69 20.61 -5.34
CA GLN A 2 -10.27 20.32 -6.72
C GLN A 2 -9.62 18.93 -6.77
N PRO A 3 -9.89 18.11 -7.80
CA PRO A 3 -9.23 16.81 -7.97
C PRO A 3 -7.73 17.04 -8.18
N GLY A 4 -6.89 16.27 -7.47
CA GLY A 4 -5.43 16.31 -7.57
C GLY A 4 -4.67 17.16 -6.53
N GLN A 5 -5.34 17.75 -5.54
CA GLN A 5 -4.65 18.50 -4.47
C GLN A 5 -4.32 17.59 -3.28
N TYR A 6 -3.18 16.91 -3.35
CA TYR A 6 -2.69 16.05 -2.26
C TYR A 6 -2.33 16.87 -1.02
N ALA A 7 -2.91 16.55 0.13
CA ALA A 7 -2.58 17.17 1.40
C ALA A 7 -1.27 16.57 1.95
N PHE A 8 -0.14 17.11 1.49
CA PHE A 8 1.20 16.72 1.95
C PHE A 8 1.42 16.93 3.47
N ASP A 9 0.66 17.85 4.08
CA ASP A 9 0.77 18.19 5.50
C ASP A 9 0.05 17.22 6.44
N GLN A 10 -0.63 16.20 5.92
CA GLN A 10 -1.28 15.19 6.76
C GLN A 10 -0.34 13.99 6.99
N PRO A 11 -0.13 13.57 8.25
CA PRO A 11 0.62 12.36 8.53
C PRO A 11 -0.21 11.13 8.15
N HIS A 12 0.01 10.64 6.92
CA HIS A 12 -0.61 9.40 6.43
C HIS A 12 -0.09 8.16 7.17
N LEU A 13 1.12 8.26 7.76
CA LEU A 13 1.73 7.22 8.57
C LEU A 13 1.45 7.47 10.06
N ARG A 14 0.50 6.71 10.63
CA ARG A 14 0.19 6.74 12.07
C ARG A 14 1.08 5.83 12.93
N HIS A 15 2.09 5.18 12.36
CA HIS A 15 2.92 4.20 13.07
C HIS A 15 4.32 4.73 13.39
N ARG A 16 4.69 4.62 14.67
CA ARG A 16 6.03 4.88 15.19
C ARG A 16 6.95 3.71 14.86
N LEU A 17 8.03 3.95 14.13
CA LEU A 17 9.11 2.98 13.93
C LEU A 17 9.90 2.84 15.24
N VAL A 18 9.69 1.76 15.99
CA VAL A 18 10.37 1.51 17.27
C VAL A 18 11.64 0.68 17.01
N PRO A 19 12.84 1.11 17.51
CA PRO A 19 14.06 0.30 17.43
C PRO A 19 13.92 -1.00 18.22
N GLN A 20 14.49 -2.09 17.70
CA GLN A 20 14.32 -3.45 18.21
C GLN A 20 15.27 -3.77 19.36
N VAL A 21 14.73 -4.34 20.44
CA VAL A 21 15.49 -5.17 21.39
C VAL A 21 14.69 -6.46 21.62
N GLU A 22 15.39 -7.60 21.53
CA GLU A 22 15.02 -8.98 21.94
C GLU A 22 14.20 -9.87 20.99
N SER A 23 14.39 -11.19 21.15
CA SER A 23 14.02 -12.25 20.19
C SER A 23 13.05 -13.25 20.84
N GLY A 24 11.87 -13.43 20.22
CA GLY A 24 10.87 -14.45 20.57
C GLY A 24 9.90 -14.69 19.40
N THR A 25 9.40 -15.93 19.25
CA THR A 25 8.56 -16.37 18.11
C THR A 25 7.21 -15.65 18.01
N LEU A 26 6.58 -15.32 19.14
CA LEU A 26 5.37 -14.49 19.18
C LEU A 26 5.65 -13.08 18.65
N MET A 27 6.83 -12.54 18.98
CA MET A 27 7.26 -11.21 18.57
C MET A 27 7.56 -11.14 17.07
N GLU A 28 8.05 -12.22 16.46
CA GLU A 28 8.25 -12.30 15.01
C GLU A 28 6.91 -12.27 14.25
N ARG A 29 5.89 -12.96 14.78
CA ARG A 29 4.53 -12.92 14.23
C ARG A 29 3.94 -11.51 14.32
N ASP A 30 4.06 -10.86 15.48
CA ASP A 30 3.56 -9.50 15.69
C ASP A 30 4.25 -8.50 14.75
N ARG A 31 5.57 -8.63 14.59
CA ARG A 31 6.33 -7.81 13.63
C ARG A 31 5.88 -8.05 12.20
N ARG A 32 5.62 -9.30 11.79
CA ARG A 32 5.10 -9.61 10.44
C ARG A 32 3.72 -9.01 10.21
N MET A 33 2.83 -9.04 11.20
CA MET A 33 1.53 -8.40 11.11
C MET A 33 1.66 -6.88 10.98
N GLN A 34 2.52 -6.25 11.77
CA GLN A 34 2.78 -4.80 11.67
C GLN A 34 3.37 -4.39 10.32
N LEU A 35 4.32 -5.18 9.80
CA LEU A 35 4.90 -4.97 8.47
C LEU A 35 3.84 -5.14 7.38
N SER A 36 3.01 -6.19 7.46
CA SER A 36 1.88 -6.39 6.54
C SER A 36 0.94 -5.19 6.54
N SER A 37 0.55 -4.69 7.71
CA SER A 37 -0.31 -3.51 7.82
C SER A 37 0.32 -2.24 7.26
N SER A 38 1.64 -2.11 7.33
CA SER A 38 2.37 -0.98 6.74
C SER A 38 2.44 -1.10 5.21
N LEU A 39 2.61 -2.31 4.70
CA LEU A 39 2.61 -2.59 3.26
C LEU A 39 1.22 -2.47 2.64
N GLU A 40 0.17 -2.88 3.36
CA GLU A 40 -1.23 -2.67 2.94
C GLU A 40 -1.52 -1.17 2.76
N MET A 41 -1.05 -0.34 3.71
CA MET A 41 -1.15 1.11 3.61
C MET A 41 -0.36 1.66 2.43
N LEU A 42 0.85 1.16 2.16
CA LEU A 42 1.60 1.52 0.96
C LEU A 42 0.82 1.16 -0.31
N GLY A 43 0.21 -0.02 -0.37
CA GLY A 43 -0.62 -0.44 -1.51
C GLY A 43 -1.81 0.49 -1.75
N ILE A 44 -2.47 0.95 -0.68
CA ILE A 44 -3.54 1.96 -0.76
C ILE A 44 -2.99 3.28 -1.30
N VAL A 45 -1.88 3.80 -0.77
CA VAL A 45 -1.28 5.06 -1.24
C VAL A 45 -0.88 4.95 -2.72
N LEU A 46 -0.35 3.81 -3.16
CA LEU A 46 -0.03 3.59 -4.57
C LEU A 46 -1.29 3.60 -5.46
N LEU A 47 -2.40 3.03 -5.01
CA LEU A 47 -3.69 3.15 -5.72
C LEU A 47 -4.13 4.61 -5.85
N GLU A 48 -4.10 5.36 -4.74
CA GLU A 48 -4.53 6.76 -4.73
C GLU A 48 -3.64 7.62 -5.64
N LEU A 49 -2.34 7.34 -5.69
CA LEU A 49 -1.40 8.00 -6.60
C LEU A 49 -1.65 7.62 -8.08
N CYS A 50 -1.98 6.36 -8.34
CA CYS A 50 -2.27 5.85 -9.68
C CYS A 50 -3.47 6.56 -10.32
N PHE A 51 -4.56 6.73 -9.55
CA PHE A 51 -5.81 7.27 -10.06
C PHE A 51 -6.02 8.76 -9.75
N GLY A 52 -5.28 9.35 -8.81
CA GLY A 52 -5.51 10.73 -8.39
C GLY A 52 -6.71 10.94 -7.48
N GLU A 53 -7.26 9.85 -6.93
CA GLU A 53 -8.50 9.83 -6.15
C GLU A 53 -8.28 9.12 -4.81
N LEU A 54 -9.00 9.54 -3.77
CA LEU A 54 -8.90 8.90 -2.46
C LEU A 54 -9.70 7.60 -2.45
N LEU A 55 -9.18 6.55 -1.79
CA LEU A 55 -9.91 5.29 -1.64
C LEU A 55 -11.24 5.51 -0.91
N GLU A 56 -11.31 6.49 -0.01
CA GLU A 56 -12.52 6.85 0.74
C GLU A 56 -13.69 7.32 -0.14
N GLU A 57 -13.38 7.89 -1.29
CA GLU A 57 -14.34 8.43 -2.25
C GLU A 57 -14.78 7.38 -3.26
N GLN A 58 -14.06 6.25 -3.34
CA GLN A 58 -14.35 5.19 -4.30
C GLN A 58 -15.63 4.41 -3.97
N PRO A 59 -16.37 3.95 -4.99
CA PRO A 59 -17.50 3.03 -4.82
C PRO A 59 -17.12 1.78 -4.01
N TYR A 60 -15.88 1.32 -4.16
CA TYR A 60 -15.31 0.17 -3.45
C TYR A 60 -15.32 0.34 -1.93
N ARG A 61 -15.08 1.55 -1.41
CA ARG A 61 -15.07 1.84 0.02
C ARG A 61 -16.43 2.31 0.52
N THR A 62 -17.13 3.15 -0.22
CA THR A 62 -18.40 3.78 0.21
C THR A 62 -19.53 2.78 0.40
N LYS A 63 -19.47 1.60 -0.24
CA LYS A 63 -20.42 0.49 -0.01
C LYS A 63 -20.30 -0.20 1.36
N HIS A 64 -19.19 0.03 2.09
CA HIS A 64 -18.95 -0.56 3.41
C HIS A 64 -19.27 0.43 4.53
N PRO A 65 -19.79 -0.03 5.69
CA PRO A 65 -20.00 0.83 6.84
C PRO A 65 -18.69 1.53 7.27
N SER A 66 -18.79 2.76 7.77
CA SER A 66 -17.66 3.43 8.41
C SER A 66 -17.79 3.33 9.93
N PHE A 67 -16.76 2.79 10.56
CA PHE A 67 -16.63 2.67 12.01
C PHE A 67 -15.67 3.75 12.57
N GLY A 68 -15.17 4.65 11.73
CA GLY A 68 -14.30 5.77 12.08
C GLY A 68 -12.85 5.40 12.37
N TYR A 69 -12.60 4.37 13.20
CA TYR A 69 -11.26 3.86 13.46
C TYR A 69 -11.28 2.43 14.00
N GLY A 70 -10.19 1.71 13.78
CA GLY A 70 -9.93 0.41 14.41
C GLY A 70 -9.63 -0.72 13.42
N PRO A 71 -9.39 -1.95 13.92
CA PRO A 71 -9.01 -3.09 13.09
C PRO A 71 -10.07 -3.46 12.05
N ILE A 72 -11.36 -3.36 12.40
CA ILE A 72 -12.47 -3.67 11.49
C ILE A 72 -12.52 -2.67 10.34
N GLU A 73 -12.37 -1.38 10.63
CA GLU A 73 -12.31 -0.33 9.62
C GLU A 73 -11.20 -0.62 8.61
N ARG A 74 -9.99 -0.94 9.10
CA ARG A 74 -8.85 -1.30 8.24
C ARG A 74 -9.15 -2.47 7.30
N ILE A 75 -9.85 -3.51 7.77
CA ILE A 75 -10.21 -4.65 6.93
C ILE A 75 -11.06 -4.20 5.73
N PHE A 76 -12.01 -3.28 5.93
CA PHE A 76 -12.82 -2.74 4.84
C PHE A 76 -12.01 -1.89 3.86
N TYR A 77 -11.03 -1.11 4.34
CA TYR A 77 -10.11 -0.40 3.44
C TYR A 77 -9.27 -1.37 2.61
N VAL A 78 -8.70 -2.42 3.22
CA VAL A 78 -7.90 -3.41 2.47
C VAL A 78 -8.77 -4.20 1.49
N ALA A 79 -10.00 -4.55 1.86
CA ALA A 79 -10.93 -5.22 0.95
C ALA A 79 -11.30 -4.34 -0.25
N ALA A 80 -11.63 -3.07 -0.01
CA ALA A 80 -11.91 -2.10 -1.06
C ALA A 80 -10.71 -1.89 -1.99
N ALA A 81 -9.50 -1.76 -1.42
CA ALA A 81 -8.26 -1.62 -2.18
C ALA A 81 -7.99 -2.82 -3.10
N LYS A 82 -8.22 -4.05 -2.61
CA LYS A 82 -8.08 -5.27 -3.43
C LYS A 82 -9.09 -5.36 -4.57
N GLU A 83 -10.26 -4.76 -4.41
CA GLU A 83 -11.25 -4.71 -5.47
C GLU A 83 -10.86 -3.66 -6.52
N TRP A 84 -10.44 -2.48 -6.08
CA TRP A 84 -9.98 -1.40 -6.95
C TRP A 84 -8.72 -1.77 -7.73
N HIS A 85 -7.82 -2.56 -7.13
CA HIS A 85 -6.58 -3.04 -7.75
C HIS A 85 -6.75 -3.68 -9.13
N ARG A 86 -7.94 -4.23 -9.45
CA ARG A 86 -8.22 -4.85 -10.75
C ARG A 86 -8.11 -3.90 -11.93
N GLU A 87 -8.24 -2.59 -11.69
CA GLU A 87 -8.17 -1.55 -12.72
C GLU A 87 -6.75 -1.03 -12.96
N VAL A 88 -5.81 -1.35 -12.06
CA VAL A 88 -4.46 -0.75 -12.07
C VAL A 88 -3.65 -1.15 -13.30
N GLU A 89 -3.82 -2.37 -13.80
CA GLU A 89 -3.07 -2.83 -14.98
C GLU A 89 -3.45 -2.03 -16.23
N GLU A 90 -4.72 -1.67 -16.37
CA GLU A 90 -5.21 -0.86 -17.50
C GLU A 90 -4.75 0.59 -17.39
N GLU A 91 -4.65 1.14 -16.16
CA GLU A 91 -4.27 2.53 -15.92
C GLU A 91 -2.74 2.76 -15.92
N ALA A 92 -1.99 1.96 -15.16
CA ALA A 92 -0.56 2.17 -14.90
C ALA A 92 0.35 1.03 -15.37
N GLY A 93 -0.23 0.00 -16.01
CA GLY A 93 0.51 -1.13 -16.56
C GLY A 93 0.81 -2.24 -15.55
N TYR A 94 1.21 -3.38 -16.11
CA TYR A 94 1.39 -4.64 -15.37
C TYR A 94 2.41 -4.55 -14.22
N GLU A 95 3.56 -3.88 -14.44
CA GLU A 95 4.62 -3.79 -13.41
C GLU A 95 4.12 -3.06 -12.15
N TYR A 96 3.39 -1.96 -12.33
CA TYR A 96 2.79 -1.20 -11.24
C TYR A 96 1.68 -2.01 -10.55
N ALA A 97 0.82 -2.68 -11.32
CA ALA A 97 -0.22 -3.54 -10.79
C ALA A 97 0.35 -4.67 -9.91
N VAL A 98 1.48 -5.29 -10.31
CA VAL A 98 2.16 -6.30 -9.51
C VAL A 98 2.66 -5.72 -8.17
N ALA A 99 3.23 -4.52 -8.18
CA ALA A 99 3.71 -3.85 -6.97
C ALA A 99 2.57 -3.58 -5.98
N VAL A 100 1.48 -2.97 -6.45
CA VAL A 100 0.28 -2.70 -5.65
C VAL A 100 -0.29 -4.01 -5.08
N GLY A 101 -0.43 -5.04 -5.91
CA GLY A 101 -0.98 -6.33 -5.49
C GLY A 101 -0.14 -7.02 -4.42
N TRP A 102 1.19 -6.98 -4.54
CA TRP A 102 2.09 -7.55 -3.53
C TRP A 102 1.98 -6.80 -2.20
N CYS A 103 1.89 -5.46 -2.23
CA CYS A 103 1.68 -4.65 -1.04
C CYS A 103 0.37 -4.99 -0.29
N LEU A 104 -0.73 -5.28 -1.01
CA LEU A 104 -2.04 -5.56 -0.42
C LEU A 104 -2.21 -6.99 0.14
N GLY A 105 -1.22 -7.87 -0.01
CA GLY A 105 -1.34 -9.23 0.57
C GLY A 105 -0.24 -10.24 0.25
N GLY A 106 0.72 -9.91 -0.61
CA GLY A 106 1.84 -10.78 -0.96
C GLY A 106 2.70 -11.14 0.25
N MET A 107 3.03 -10.15 1.09
CA MET A 107 3.89 -10.32 2.28
C MET A 107 3.49 -11.47 3.22
N LEU A 108 2.19 -11.66 3.45
CA LEU A 108 1.69 -12.72 4.35
C LEU A 108 1.86 -14.12 3.73
N SER A 109 1.89 -14.19 2.40
CA SER A 109 2.09 -15.42 1.65
C SER A 109 3.58 -15.74 1.43
N THR A 110 4.46 -14.74 1.57
CA THR A 110 5.90 -14.92 1.40
C THR A 110 6.56 -15.57 2.63
N PRO A 111 7.55 -16.48 2.46
CA PRO A 111 8.36 -16.99 3.57
C PRO A 111 9.11 -15.89 4.35
N SER A 112 9.34 -16.09 5.67
CA SER A 112 9.94 -15.06 6.55
C SER A 112 11.38 -14.72 6.23
N ASN A 113 12.10 -15.61 5.58
CA ASN A 113 13.46 -15.40 5.09
C ASN A 113 13.51 -14.69 3.72
N GLU A 114 12.41 -14.62 2.97
CA GLU A 114 12.40 -14.21 1.56
C GLU A 114 11.67 -12.89 1.29
N TRP A 115 10.86 -12.41 2.23
CA TRP A 115 10.01 -11.24 2.00
C TRP A 115 10.74 -9.97 1.59
N ARG A 116 12.00 -9.78 2.02
CA ARG A 116 12.79 -8.61 1.61
C ARG A 116 13.18 -8.70 0.15
N THR A 117 13.59 -9.89 -0.30
CA THR A 117 13.94 -10.15 -1.69
C THR A 117 12.71 -9.99 -2.58
N GLU A 118 11.57 -10.55 -2.17
CA GLU A 118 10.33 -10.35 -2.92
C GLU A 118 9.88 -8.90 -2.92
N MET A 119 9.92 -8.19 -1.79
CA MET A 119 9.60 -6.77 -1.74
C MET A 119 10.46 -5.96 -2.71
N PHE A 120 11.76 -6.25 -2.76
CA PHE A 120 12.66 -5.58 -3.68
C PHE A 120 12.27 -5.87 -5.15
N GLN A 121 12.06 -7.14 -5.51
CA GLN A 121 11.77 -7.55 -6.88
C GLN A 121 10.38 -7.15 -7.36
N LYS A 122 9.38 -7.19 -6.47
CA LYS A 122 7.96 -7.02 -6.80
C LYS A 122 7.45 -5.60 -6.56
N VAL A 123 8.09 -4.84 -5.68
CA VAL A 123 7.65 -3.49 -5.32
C VAL A 123 8.69 -2.46 -5.69
N VAL A 124 9.90 -2.55 -5.13
CA VAL A 124 10.91 -1.49 -5.30
C VAL A 124 11.35 -1.35 -6.75
N HIS A 125 11.77 -2.44 -7.38
CA HIS A 125 12.26 -2.40 -8.76
C HIS A 125 11.19 -1.94 -9.77
N PRO A 126 9.92 -2.41 -9.71
CA PRO A 126 8.86 -1.85 -10.53
C PRO A 126 8.62 -0.36 -10.33
N LEU A 127 8.63 0.14 -9.08
CA LEU A 127 8.45 1.56 -8.81
C LEU A 127 9.64 2.40 -9.30
N GLU A 128 10.87 1.91 -9.16
CA GLU A 128 12.08 2.53 -9.72
C GLU A 128 12.02 2.59 -11.26
N SER A 129 11.56 1.50 -11.89
CA SER A 129 11.31 1.45 -13.34
C SER A 129 10.30 2.53 -13.74
N CYS A 130 9.13 2.58 -13.10
CA CYS A 130 8.11 3.60 -13.38
C CYS A 130 8.66 5.03 -13.23
N TYR A 131 9.46 5.29 -12.19
CA TYR A 131 10.09 6.59 -11.98
C TYR A 131 11.11 6.94 -13.09
N GLY A 132 11.91 5.97 -13.52
CA GLY A 132 12.90 6.17 -14.60
C GLY A 132 12.28 6.53 -15.96
N HIS A 133 11.00 6.19 -16.17
CA HIS A 133 10.26 6.52 -17.39
C HIS A 133 9.45 7.83 -17.29
N LEU A 134 9.44 8.50 -16.13
CA LEU A 134 8.79 9.80 -16.01
C LEU A 134 9.54 10.85 -16.85
N PRO A 135 8.82 11.69 -17.64
CA PRO A 135 9.43 12.77 -18.38
C PRO A 135 10.21 13.70 -17.46
N GLN A 136 11.45 14.06 -17.83
CA GLN A 136 12.38 14.89 -17.04
C GLN A 136 11.83 16.28 -16.62
N HIS A 137 10.67 16.70 -17.14
CA HIS A 137 9.99 17.94 -16.76
C HIS A 137 9.05 17.80 -15.55
N ILE A 138 8.90 16.61 -14.98
CA ILE A 138 8.11 16.33 -13.77
C ILE A 138 9.03 15.76 -12.67
N GLN A 139 10.21 16.36 -12.49
CA GLN A 139 10.95 16.22 -11.24
C GLN A 139 10.68 17.49 -10.44
N LEU A 140 10.01 17.32 -9.29
CA LEU A 140 9.69 18.38 -8.34
C LEU A 140 10.95 19.12 -7.85
#